data_AF-A0A8A2VLV7-F1
#
_entry.id   AF-A0A8A2VLV7-F1
#
_cell.length_a   1.000
_cell.length_b   1.000
_cell.length_c   1.000
_cell.angle_alpha   90.00
_cell.angle_beta   90.00
_cell.angle_gamma   90.00
#
_symmetry.space_group_name_H-M   'P 1'
#
loop_
_entity.id
_entity.type
_entity.pdbx_description
1 polymer ?
#
loop_
_entity_poly.entity_id
_entity_poly.type
_entity_poly.pdbx_seq_one_letter_code
_entity_poly.pdbx_strand_id
1 'polypeptide(L)'
;MTTIRDVLGDSLAVGERFRLRLEERDGRLVAAHPNDSSPLDIAVVEGLDRLESRPPAAPVTVEILGRVVDGRIAGRLVSAE
;
A
#
# COMPACT_ATOMS: atom_id res chain seq x y z
N MET A 1 -29.62 0.63 -4.08
CA MET A 1 -28.87 0.20 -2.87
C MET A 1 -27.39 0.24 -3.23
N THR A 2 -26.78 1.42 -3.13
CA THR A 2 -25.33 1.60 -3.30
C THR A 2 -24.69 1.47 -1.93
N THR A 3 -24.30 0.24 -1.62
CA THR A 3 -23.56 -0.10 -0.41
C THR A 3 -22.21 0.61 -0.47
N ILE A 4 -21.96 1.56 0.43
CA ILE A 4 -20.68 2.29 0.60
C ILE A 4 -19.44 1.38 0.65
N ARG A 5 -19.63 0.09 0.95
CA ARG A 5 -18.60 -0.95 0.96
C ARG A 5 -18.10 -1.36 -0.44
N ASP A 6 -18.81 -1.02 -1.50
CA ASP A 6 -18.48 -1.42 -2.88
C ASP A 6 -17.71 -0.31 -3.63
N VAL A 7 -17.99 0.96 -3.34
CA VAL A 7 -17.39 2.11 -4.03
C VAL A 7 -15.91 2.31 -3.67
N LEU A 8 -15.53 1.91 -2.44
CA LEU A 8 -14.14 1.93 -2.00
C LEU A 8 -13.31 0.80 -2.62
N GLY A 9 -13.92 -0.33 -2.98
CA GLY A 9 -13.21 -1.44 -3.63
C GLY A 9 -12.67 -1.05 -5.01
N ASP A 10 -13.47 -0.31 -5.77
CA ASP A 10 -13.13 0.18 -7.11
C ASP A 10 -12.18 1.40 -7.07
N SER A 11 -12.33 2.30 -6.09
CA SER A 11 -11.45 3.47 -5.94
C SER A 11 -10.08 3.18 -5.30
N LEU A 12 -9.95 2.09 -4.54
CA LEU A 12 -8.71 1.72 -3.85
C LEU A 12 -7.85 0.71 -4.63
N ALA A 13 -8.31 0.24 -5.80
CA ALA A 13 -7.58 -0.73 -6.63
C ALA A 13 -7.20 -2.02 -5.84
N VAL A 14 -8.15 -2.54 -5.06
CA VAL A 14 -7.91 -3.70 -4.19
C VAL A 14 -7.53 -4.93 -5.02
N GLY A 15 -6.40 -5.55 -4.68
CA GLY A 15 -5.83 -6.67 -5.43
C GLY A 15 -4.96 -6.26 -6.64
N GLU A 16 -4.88 -4.96 -6.95
CA GLU A 16 -3.90 -4.46 -7.90
C GLU A 16 -2.51 -4.33 -7.27
N ARG A 17 -1.50 -4.39 -8.14
CA ARG A 17 -0.09 -4.33 -7.75
C ARG A 17 0.54 -3.11 -8.37
N PHE A 18 1.13 -2.28 -7.53
CA PHE A 18 1.82 -1.07 -7.95
C PHE A 18 3.29 -1.14 -7.54
N ARG A 19 4.15 -0.62 -8.41
CA ARG A 19 5.56 -0.43 -8.11
C ARG A 19 5.72 0.91 -7.41
N LEU A 20 5.93 0.88 -6.10
CA LEU A 20 5.94 2.06 -5.25
C LEU A 20 7.25 2.16 -4.48
N ARG A 21 7.73 3.39 -4.29
CA ARG A 21 8.87 3.64 -3.42
C ARG A 21 8.38 3.71 -1.99
N LEU A 22 8.90 2.84 -1.13
CA LEU A 22 8.57 2.85 0.28
C LEU A 22 9.45 3.85 1.02
N GLU A 23 8.82 4.60 1.90
CA GLU A 23 9.45 5.51 2.83
C GLU A 23 9.11 5.08 4.25
N GLU A 24 10.05 5.23 5.18
CA GLU A 24 9.74 5.03 6.59
C GLU A 24 9.09 6.28 7.17
N ARG A 25 7.90 6.12 7.75
CA ARG A 25 7.16 7.13 8.50
C ARG A 25 6.58 6.48 9.75
N ASP A 26 6.81 7.08 10.90
CA ASP A 26 6.30 6.57 12.20
C ASP A 26 6.70 5.10 12.47
N GLY A 27 7.89 4.67 12.03
CA GLY A 27 8.35 3.28 12.15
C GLY A 27 7.58 2.28 11.28
N ARG A 28 6.80 2.75 10.30
CA ARG A 28 6.11 1.95 9.28
C ARG A 28 6.59 2.30 7.89
N LEU A 29 6.55 1.30 7.00
CA LEU A 29 6.80 1.55 5.58
C LEU A 29 5.51 2.02 4.94
N VAL A 30 5.56 3.23 4.40
CA VAL A 30 4.46 3.85 3.69
C VAL A 30 4.88 4.21 2.27
N ALA A 31 3.94 4.28 1.36
CA ALA A 31 4.12 4.78 0.00
C ALA A 31 2.99 5.75 -0.33
N ALA A 32 3.32 6.77 -1.12
CA ALA A 32 2.32 7.61 -1.75
C ALA A 32 1.43 6.77 -2.68
N HIS A 33 0.13 7.04 -2.66
CA HIS A 33 -0.81 6.39 -3.56
C HIS A 33 -0.58 6.87 -5.00
N PRO A 34 -0.52 5.98 -6.01
CA PRO A 34 -0.27 6.39 -7.40
C PRO A 34 -1.41 7.23 -8.00
N ASN A 35 -2.61 7.09 -7.44
CA ASN A 35 -3.72 8.00 -7.72
C ASN A 35 -3.60 9.25 -6.85
N ASP A 36 -3.24 10.38 -7.46
CA ASP A 36 -3.05 11.70 -6.82
C ASP A 36 -4.34 12.20 -6.11
N SER A 37 -5.52 11.70 -6.53
CA SER A 37 -6.80 11.99 -5.88
C SER A 37 -7.08 11.17 -4.62
N SER A 38 -6.24 10.19 -4.27
CA SER A 38 -6.44 9.37 -3.08
C SER A 38 -5.88 10.08 -1.85
N PRO A 39 -6.72 10.45 -0.86
CA PRO A 39 -6.27 11.18 0.33
C PRO A 39 -5.48 10.30 1.32
N LEU A 40 -5.28 9.02 1.03
CA LEU A 40 -4.68 8.04 1.93
C LEU A 40 -3.44 7.42 1.31
N ASP A 41 -2.33 7.46 2.06
CA ASP A 41 -1.11 6.72 1.74
C ASP A 41 -1.32 5.21 1.91
N ILE A 42 -0.43 4.42 1.30
CA ILE A 42 -0.40 2.98 1.40
C ILE A 42 0.60 2.57 2.48
N ALA A 43 0.18 1.84 3.50
CA ALA A 43 1.06 1.28 4.53
C ALA A 43 1.32 -0.19 4.29
N VAL A 44 2.58 -0.57 4.07
CA VAL A 44 2.97 -1.97 3.90
C VAL A 44 3.04 -2.64 5.26
N VAL A 45 2.12 -3.59 5.47
CA VAL A 45 1.95 -4.30 6.74
C VAL A 45 2.25 -5.80 6.62
N GLU A 46 2.31 -6.32 5.40
CA GLU A 46 2.60 -7.73 5.13
C GLU A 46 3.76 -7.90 4.15
N GLY A 47 4.51 -9.00 4.27
CA GLY A 47 5.61 -9.33 3.37
C GLY A 47 6.91 -8.56 3.64
N LEU A 48 6.97 -7.82 4.75
CA LEU A 48 8.16 -7.05 5.16
C LEU A 48 9.40 -7.93 5.36
N ASP A 49 9.22 -9.22 5.70
CA ASP A 49 10.30 -10.19 5.88
C ASP A 49 11.08 -10.48 4.59
N ARG A 50 10.53 -10.11 3.42
CA ARG A 50 11.21 -10.23 2.13
C ARG A 50 12.10 -9.03 1.81
N LEU A 51 12.03 -7.96 2.61
CA LEU A 51 12.91 -6.81 2.43
C LEU A 51 14.25 -7.08 3.07
N GLU A 52 15.32 -6.92 2.30
CA GLU A 52 16.69 -6.98 2.82
C GLU A 52 17.05 -5.72 3.63
N SER A 53 16.34 -4.62 3.42
CA SER A 53 16.56 -3.36 4.14
C SER A 53 15.25 -2.57 4.29
N ARG A 54 15.12 -1.89 5.43
CA ARG A 54 13.94 -1.11 5.81
C ARG A 54 14.36 0.34 6.07
N PRO A 55 14.03 1.31 5.19
CA PRO A 55 13.31 1.18 3.92
C PRO A 55 14.17 0.62 2.75
N PRO A 56 13.54 0.02 1.72
CA PRO A 56 14.25 -0.37 0.50
C PRO A 56 14.71 0.86 -0.28
N ALA A 57 15.92 0.78 -0.86
CA ALA A 57 16.45 1.83 -1.72
C ALA A 57 15.75 1.86 -3.10
N ALA A 58 15.38 0.69 -3.60
CA ALA A 58 14.68 0.51 -4.87
C ALA A 58 13.14 0.54 -4.69
N PRO A 59 12.39 0.94 -5.73
CA PRO A 59 10.94 0.77 -5.74
C PRO A 59 10.56 -0.70 -5.70
N VAL A 60 9.54 -1.03 -4.90
CA VAL A 60 9.09 -2.40 -4.67
C VAL A 60 7.65 -2.60 -5.10
N THR A 61 7.27 -3.84 -5.40
CA THR A 61 5.91 -4.16 -5.80
C THR A 61 5.04 -4.44 -4.58
N VAL A 62 4.02 -3.61 -4.39
CA VAL A 62 3.05 -3.70 -3.31
C VAL A 62 1.67 -3.99 -3.89
N GLU A 63 0.99 -4.99 -3.34
CA GLU A 63 -0.40 -5.32 -3.61
C GLU A 63 -1.30 -4.61 -2.60
N ILE A 64 -2.33 -3.93 -3.09
CA ILE A 64 -3.27 -3.22 -2.23
C ILE A 64 -4.23 -4.20 -1.58
N LEU A 65 -4.29 -4.19 -0.25
CA LEU A 65 -5.25 -4.93 0.52
C LEU A 65 -6.51 -4.07 0.69
N GLY A 66 -7.69 -4.68 0.57
CA GLY A 66 -8.99 -4.02 0.74
C GLY A 66 -9.35 -3.70 2.18
N ARG A 67 -8.36 -3.26 2.97
CA ARG A 67 -8.50 -2.87 4.37
C ARG A 67 -7.64 -1.64 4.66
N VAL A 68 -8.08 -0.83 5.61
CA VAL A 68 -7.35 0.34 6.09
C VAL A 68 -6.78 0.04 7.47
N VAL A 69 -5.51 0.35 7.70
CA VAL A 69 -4.79 0.17 8.96
C VAL A 69 -4.18 1.52 9.34
N ASP A 70 -4.47 1.98 10.56
CA ASP A 70 -3.96 3.27 11.08
C ASP A 70 -4.22 4.46 10.13
N GLY A 71 -5.42 4.49 9.52
CA GLY A 71 -5.80 5.54 8.57
C GLY A 71 -5.06 5.49 7.23
N ARG A 72 -4.36 4.39 6.90
CA ARG A 72 -3.68 4.18 5.62
C ARG A 72 -4.15 2.91 4.95
N ILE A 73 -4.12 2.88 3.63
CA ILE A 73 -4.51 1.71 2.86
C ILE A 73 -3.49 0.61 3.13
N ALA A 74 -3.91 -0.57 3.59
CA ALA A 74 -2.98 -1.64 3.88
C ALA A 74 -2.43 -2.21 2.57
N GLY A 75 -1.12 -2.43 2.51
CA GLY A 75 -0.41 -3.03 1.39
C GLY A 75 0.36 -4.28 1.81
N ARG A 76 0.52 -5.19 0.86
CA ARG A 76 1.36 -6.38 0.99
C ARG A 76 2.51 -6.30 0.01
N LEU A 77 3.73 -6.45 0.50
CA LEU A 77 4.89 -6.58 -0.36
C LEU A 77 4.86 -7.92 -1.09
N VAL A 78 4.85 -7.86 -2.42
CA VAL A 78 4.89 -9.03 -3.29
C VAL A 78 6.31 -9.32 -3.74
N SER A 79 7.06 -8.28 -4.10
CA SER A 79 8.42 -8.39 -4.64
C SER A 79 9.23 -7.15 -4.28
N ALA A 80 10.47 -7.38 -3.84
CA ALA A 80 11.52 -6.39 -3.76
C ALA A 80 12.58 -6.79 -4.78
N GLU A 81 12.94 -5.87 -5.67
CA GLU A 81 14.02 -6.04 -6.67
C GLU A 81 15.30 -5.36 -6.18
#